data_AF-R8BIS9-F1
#
_entry.id   AF-R8BIS9-F1
#
_cell.length_a   1.000
_cell.length_b   1.000
_cell.length_c   1.000
_cell.angle_alpha   90.00
_cell.angle_beta   90.00
_cell.angle_gamma   90.00
#
_symmetry.space_group_name_H-M   'P 1'
#
loop_
_entity.id
_entity.type
_entity.pdbx_description
1 polymer ?
#
loop_
_entity_poly.entity_id
_entity_poly.type
_entity_poly.pdbx_seq_one_letter_code
_entity_poly.pdbx_strand_id
1 'polypeptide(L)'
;MHRFGQNPNVDDYAEHITRLLRKPKPVARVVAAMDTVGAAPDEKLVCTIMIAQARTGGLYALRGALLKYWGITINENEYTGEVEVGGGRSLPPDSPLVPSDRLLDAVVHGFCCNAEVAMALKLVDFISTRYGLHVRDETWSSLLEWTHILASKQVAWEWKIANFPQKVVSGKAVRLVWDTMVKEPYNFKPGIKEYNILLQELIAQGQLVRVMDLMRELRYFYDDAVQENENALFELVQTLGQQVEATAAMQRYRIAQSQKAYTWHCFNTWCRRLLKRVRGRGYDDELIVRILPQFIDEFGQFMPPKLSYRTATGYVDIKVENPATSIPKTRQSVELPAQGFRQEEGVPLSAFPWIAQQRSYLARLARRRATRVPRPEVRAPERLSVDGRLPARWLERELT
;
A
#
# COMPACT_ATOMS: atom_id res chain seq x y z
N MET A 1 -33.63 -11.72 26.33
CA MET A 1 -32.72 -10.97 25.43
C MET A 1 -32.19 -11.94 24.37
N HIS A 2 -32.80 -11.99 23.19
CA HIS A 2 -32.25 -12.75 22.06
C HIS A 2 -31.15 -11.92 21.41
N ARG A 3 -29.93 -12.47 21.35
CA ARG A 3 -28.81 -11.86 20.63
C ARG A 3 -29.01 -12.09 19.13
N PHE A 4 -28.79 -11.04 18.35
CA PHE A 4 -28.80 -11.09 16.88
C PHE A 4 -27.88 -12.22 16.38
N GLY A 5 -28.39 -13.09 15.50
CA GLY A 5 -27.60 -14.13 14.82
C GLY A 5 -27.44 -15.50 15.52
N GLN A 6 -28.16 -15.79 16.61
CA GLN A 6 -28.05 -17.07 17.34
C GLN A 6 -29.26 -18.02 17.24
N ASN A 7 -30.32 -17.67 16.51
CA ASN A 7 -31.46 -18.55 16.31
C ASN A 7 -31.31 -19.34 14.99
N PRO A 8 -31.12 -20.68 15.03
CA PRO A 8 -30.91 -21.49 13.83
C PRO A 8 -32.12 -21.55 12.88
N ASN A 9 -33.29 -21.13 13.34
CA ASN A 9 -34.54 -21.13 12.56
C ASN A 9 -34.91 -19.77 11.98
N VAL A 10 -34.03 -18.76 12.08
CA VAL A 10 -34.25 -17.43 11.50
C VAL A 10 -33.45 -17.33 10.20
N ASP A 11 -34.06 -16.74 9.17
CA ASP A 11 -33.43 -16.62 7.84
C ASP A 11 -32.08 -15.86 7.88
N ASP A 12 -31.92 -14.96 8.85
CA ASP A 12 -30.69 -14.18 9.14
C ASP A 12 -29.72 -14.88 10.13
N TYR A 13 -29.68 -16.21 10.14
CA TYR A 13 -28.76 -16.94 11.03
C TYR A 13 -27.29 -16.80 10.56
N ALA A 14 -26.46 -16.11 11.35
CA ALA A 14 -25.06 -15.82 11.02
C ALA A 14 -24.20 -17.08 10.79
N GLU A 15 -24.57 -18.22 11.37
CA GLU A 15 -23.85 -19.48 11.13
C GLU A 15 -24.05 -20.00 9.69
N HIS A 16 -25.17 -19.69 9.03
CA HIS A 16 -25.39 -20.08 7.63
C HIS A 16 -24.39 -19.38 6.70
N ILE A 17 -24.21 -18.06 6.87
CA ILE A 17 -23.18 -17.30 6.15
C ILE A 17 -21.80 -17.87 6.47
N THR A 18 -21.51 -18.12 7.75
CA THR A 18 -20.20 -18.68 8.18
C THR A 18 -19.93 -20.06 7.57
N ARG A 19 -20.94 -20.93 7.43
CA ARG A 19 -20.83 -22.24 6.76
C ARG A 19 -20.63 -22.11 5.25
N LEU A 20 -21.27 -21.13 4.61
CA LEU A 20 -21.05 -20.83 3.19
C LEU A 20 -19.62 -20.33 2.95
N LEU A 21 -19.11 -19.48 3.84
CA LEU A 21 -17.76 -18.92 3.77
C LEU A 21 -16.64 -19.96 3.99
N ARG A 22 -16.92 -21.08 4.65
CA ARG A 22 -15.96 -22.18 4.84
C ARG A 22 -15.81 -23.09 3.61
N LYS A 23 -16.73 -22.99 2.64
CA LYS A 23 -16.76 -23.86 1.46
C LYS A 23 -15.95 -23.23 0.31
N PRO A 24 -15.49 -24.03 -0.68
CA PRO A 24 -14.81 -23.49 -1.85
C PRO A 24 -15.73 -22.50 -2.58
N LYS A 25 -15.10 -21.42 -3.10
CA LYS A 25 -15.77 -20.28 -3.75
C LYS A 25 -16.79 -19.60 -2.83
N PRO A 26 -16.37 -19.13 -1.64
CA PRO A 26 -17.27 -18.66 -0.60
C PRO A 26 -18.14 -17.49 -1.04
N VAL A 27 -17.55 -16.51 -1.73
CA VAL A 27 -18.27 -15.31 -2.17
C VAL A 27 -19.29 -15.65 -3.25
N ALA A 28 -18.96 -16.52 -4.21
CA ALA A 28 -19.90 -16.96 -5.24
C ALA A 28 -21.11 -17.70 -4.65
N ARG A 29 -20.92 -18.45 -3.56
CA ARG A 29 -22.02 -19.11 -2.84
C ARG A 29 -22.92 -18.12 -2.13
N VAL A 30 -22.36 -17.06 -1.54
CA VAL A 30 -23.15 -15.98 -0.93
C VAL A 30 -23.98 -15.28 -2.00
N VAL A 31 -23.39 -14.95 -3.15
CA VAL A 31 -24.13 -14.35 -4.28
C VAL A 31 -25.26 -15.27 -4.76
N ALA A 32 -24.98 -16.56 -4.95
CA ALA A 32 -26.02 -17.52 -5.36
C ALA A 32 -27.14 -17.64 -4.31
N ALA A 33 -26.81 -17.63 -3.02
CA ALA A 33 -27.80 -17.65 -1.95
C ALA A 33 -28.66 -16.37 -1.95
N MET A 34 -28.05 -15.21 -2.18
CA MET A 34 -28.80 -13.95 -2.32
C MET A 34 -29.75 -13.96 -3.51
N ASP A 35 -29.30 -14.50 -4.65
CA ASP A 35 -30.15 -14.66 -5.84
C ASP A 35 -31.34 -15.59 -5.54
N THR A 36 -31.14 -16.67 -4.77
CA THR A 36 -32.25 -17.57 -4.38
C THR A 36 -33.25 -16.95 -3.42
N VAL A 37 -32.82 -16.01 -2.58
CA VAL A 37 -33.69 -15.29 -1.63
C VAL A 37 -34.37 -14.08 -2.31
N GLY A 38 -33.97 -13.72 -3.54
CA GLY A 38 -34.53 -12.59 -4.27
C GLY A 38 -34.11 -11.23 -3.71
N ALA A 39 -32.96 -11.16 -3.01
CA ALA A 39 -32.46 -9.91 -2.47
C ALA A 39 -32.07 -8.95 -3.60
N ALA A 40 -32.74 -7.80 -3.70
CA ALA A 40 -32.43 -6.80 -4.71
C ALA A 40 -31.02 -6.23 -4.49
N PRO A 41 -30.18 -6.16 -5.54
CA PRO A 41 -28.82 -5.64 -5.40
C PRO A 41 -28.84 -4.12 -5.20
N ASP A 42 -28.22 -3.64 -4.14
CA ASP A 42 -27.85 -2.23 -3.96
C ASP A 42 -26.37 -2.02 -4.28
N GLU A 43 -25.98 -0.76 -4.52
CA GLU A 43 -24.61 -0.40 -4.87
C GLU A 43 -23.62 -0.86 -3.79
N LYS A 44 -23.99 -0.67 -2.51
CA LYS A 44 -23.14 -1.00 -1.35
C LYS A 44 -22.82 -2.49 -1.30
N LEU A 45 -23.81 -3.35 -1.52
CA LEU A 45 -23.68 -4.80 -1.51
C LEU A 45 -22.85 -5.26 -2.69
N VAL A 46 -23.09 -4.73 -3.89
CA VAL A 46 -22.28 -5.07 -5.07
C VAL A 46 -20.82 -4.66 -4.86
N CYS A 47 -20.56 -3.46 -4.36
CA CYS A 47 -19.21 -2.99 -4.03
C CYS A 47 -18.53 -3.87 -2.98
N THR A 48 -19.26 -4.29 -1.94
CA THR A 48 -18.75 -5.20 -0.90
C THR A 48 -18.41 -6.57 -1.48
N ILE A 49 -19.28 -7.11 -2.34
CA ILE A 49 -19.04 -8.37 -3.05
C ILE A 49 -17.83 -8.25 -3.96
N MET A 50 -17.65 -7.13 -4.66
CA MET A 50 -16.47 -6.88 -5.50
C MET A 50 -15.20 -6.95 -4.65
N ILE A 51 -15.12 -6.23 -3.53
CA ILE A 51 -13.96 -6.27 -2.63
C ILE A 51 -13.71 -7.69 -2.10
N ALA A 52 -14.77 -8.41 -1.75
CA ALA A 52 -14.65 -9.80 -1.28
C ALA A 52 -14.12 -10.74 -2.39
N GLN A 53 -14.62 -10.63 -3.62
CA GLN A 53 -14.13 -11.39 -4.77
C GLN A 53 -12.66 -11.06 -5.08
N ALA A 54 -12.30 -9.78 -5.00
CA ALA A 54 -10.94 -9.32 -5.23
C ALA A 54 -9.94 -9.99 -4.29
N ARG A 55 -10.26 -10.09 -2.99
CA ARG A 55 -9.42 -10.77 -1.99
C ARG A 55 -9.24 -12.26 -2.27
N THR A 56 -10.11 -12.87 -3.07
CA THR A 56 -10.00 -14.27 -3.50
C THR A 56 -9.31 -14.46 -4.85
N GLY A 57 -8.83 -13.38 -5.49
CA GLY A 57 -8.22 -13.44 -6.82
C GLY A 57 -9.22 -13.37 -7.98
N GLY A 58 -10.49 -13.03 -7.70
CA GLY A 58 -11.62 -13.15 -8.64
C GLY A 58 -11.73 -12.02 -9.66
N LEU A 59 -10.69 -11.76 -10.47
CA LEU A 59 -10.70 -10.65 -11.45
C LEU A 59 -11.85 -10.75 -12.47
N TYR A 60 -12.17 -11.96 -12.94
CA TYR A 60 -13.31 -12.19 -13.84
C TYR A 60 -14.65 -11.80 -13.19
N ALA A 61 -14.81 -12.05 -11.88
CA ALA A 61 -16.01 -11.66 -11.16
C ALA A 61 -16.12 -10.14 -11.01
N LEU A 62 -15.00 -9.42 -10.85
CA LEU A 62 -14.98 -7.95 -10.85
C LEU A 62 -15.42 -7.39 -12.19
N ARG A 63 -14.83 -7.87 -13.31
CA ARG A 63 -15.23 -7.46 -14.67
C ARG A 63 -16.70 -7.77 -14.93
N GLY A 64 -17.15 -8.95 -14.53
CA GLY A 64 -18.55 -9.37 -14.66
C GLY A 64 -19.52 -8.50 -13.86
N ALA A 65 -19.15 -8.06 -12.65
CA ALA A 65 -19.97 -7.17 -11.84
C ALA A 65 -20.08 -5.77 -12.49
N LEU A 66 -18.96 -5.21 -12.95
CA LEU A 66 -18.91 -3.93 -13.67
C LEU A 66 -19.80 -3.95 -14.93
N LEU A 67 -19.74 -5.04 -15.70
CA LEU A 67 -20.58 -5.23 -16.88
C LEU A 67 -22.05 -5.42 -16.52
N LYS A 68 -22.37 -6.29 -15.56
CA LYS A 68 -23.75 -6.66 -15.21
C LYS A 68 -24.56 -5.48 -14.66
N TYR A 69 -23.98 -4.74 -13.71
CA TYR A 69 -24.71 -3.71 -12.97
C TYR A 69 -24.60 -2.32 -13.62
N TRP A 70 -23.42 -1.98 -14.12
CA TRP A 70 -23.14 -0.65 -14.67
C TRP A 70 -22.86 -0.64 -16.17
N GLY A 71 -22.88 -1.78 -16.86
CA GLY A 71 -22.65 -1.85 -18.31
C GLY A 71 -21.24 -1.40 -18.71
N ILE A 72 -20.27 -1.47 -17.81
CA ILE A 72 -18.89 -1.06 -18.08
C ILE A 72 -18.14 -2.24 -18.70
N THR A 73 -17.60 -2.05 -19.90
CA THR A 73 -16.82 -3.05 -20.63
C THR A 73 -15.34 -2.75 -20.50
N ILE A 74 -14.55 -3.81 -20.32
CA ILE A 74 -13.09 -3.75 -20.26
C ILE A 74 -12.58 -4.67 -21.36
N ASN A 75 -12.00 -4.08 -22.39
CA ASN A 75 -11.41 -4.80 -23.52
C ASN A 75 -9.88 -4.66 -23.42
N GLU A 76 -9.19 -5.79 -23.50
CA GLU A 76 -7.73 -5.83 -23.50
C GLU A 76 -7.30 -6.30 -24.89
N ASN A 77 -6.57 -5.45 -25.61
CA ASN A 77 -6.03 -5.84 -26.90
C ASN A 77 -4.87 -6.82 -26.68
N GLU A 78 -5.03 -8.07 -27.11
CA GLU A 78 -4.04 -9.13 -26.91
C GLU A 78 -2.69 -8.84 -27.59
N TYR A 79 -2.69 -8.01 -28.64
CA TYR A 79 -1.49 -7.71 -29.43
C TYR A 79 -0.74 -6.46 -28.95
N THR A 80 -1.45 -5.41 -28.55
CA THR A 80 -0.85 -4.16 -28.05
C THR A 80 -0.73 -4.12 -26.54
N GLY A 81 -1.49 -4.95 -25.82
CA GLY A 81 -1.62 -4.88 -24.36
C GLY A 81 -2.38 -3.63 -23.90
N GLU A 82 -2.96 -2.86 -24.82
CA GLU A 82 -3.73 -1.68 -24.49
C GLU A 82 -5.07 -2.08 -23.92
N VAL A 83 -5.40 -1.45 -22.80
CA VAL A 83 -6.67 -1.60 -22.11
C VAL A 83 -7.59 -0.47 -22.53
N GLU A 84 -8.73 -0.82 -23.12
CA GLU A 84 -9.81 0.09 -23.43
C GLU A 84 -10.96 -0.14 -22.45
N VAL A 85 -11.41 0.94 -21.82
CA VAL A 85 -12.56 0.94 -20.92
C VAL A 85 -13.68 1.73 -21.60
N GLY A 86 -14.89 1.17 -21.63
CA GLY A 86 -16.02 1.78 -22.31
C GLY A 86 -17.38 1.40 -21.73
N GLY A 87 -18.44 1.83 -22.41
CA GLY A 87 -19.82 1.55 -22.01
C GLY A 87 -20.36 2.51 -20.94
N GLY A 88 -21.00 1.96 -19.93
CA GLY A 88 -21.66 2.72 -18.87
C GLY A 88 -23.15 2.92 -19.13
N ARG A 89 -23.98 2.31 -18.28
CA ARG A 89 -25.44 2.41 -18.32
C ARG A 89 -25.89 3.70 -17.64
N SER A 90 -26.72 4.48 -18.33
CA SER A 90 -27.43 5.58 -17.70
C SER A 90 -28.51 5.02 -16.77
N LEU A 91 -28.34 5.23 -15.46
CA LEU A 91 -29.26 4.78 -14.43
C LEU A 91 -30.16 5.93 -13.98
N PRO A 92 -31.45 5.68 -13.67
CA PRO A 92 -32.31 6.67 -13.05
C PRO A 92 -31.74 7.14 -11.70
N PRO A 93 -31.95 8.40 -11.29
CA PRO A 93 -31.48 8.91 -9.99
C PRO A 93 -31.98 8.11 -8.78
N ASP A 94 -33.16 7.51 -8.87
CA ASP A 94 -33.77 6.71 -7.81
C ASP A 94 -33.28 5.25 -7.80
N SER A 95 -32.37 4.87 -8.70
CA SER A 95 -31.87 3.51 -8.75
C SER A 95 -30.97 3.22 -7.54
N PRO A 96 -31.14 2.08 -6.85
CA PRO A 96 -30.24 1.69 -5.76
C PRO A 96 -28.81 1.36 -6.25
N LEU A 97 -28.57 1.37 -7.56
CA LEU A 97 -27.29 1.09 -8.21
C LEU A 97 -26.62 2.35 -8.78
N VAL A 98 -27.14 3.55 -8.51
CA VAL A 98 -26.48 4.79 -8.92
C VAL A 98 -25.03 4.79 -8.42
N PRO A 99 -24.03 4.95 -9.30
CA PRO A 99 -22.64 5.02 -8.91
C PRO A 99 -22.38 6.16 -7.92
N SER A 100 -21.63 5.85 -6.87
CA SER A 100 -21.11 6.79 -5.89
C SER A 100 -19.59 6.63 -5.75
N ASP A 101 -19.02 7.39 -4.82
CA ASP A 101 -17.64 7.26 -4.38
C ASP A 101 -17.27 5.84 -3.92
N ARG A 102 -18.24 5.07 -3.40
CA ARG A 102 -18.05 3.68 -2.99
C ARG A 102 -17.64 2.77 -4.14
N LEU A 103 -18.17 3.00 -5.34
CA LEU A 103 -17.79 2.24 -6.51
C LEU A 103 -16.32 2.50 -6.87
N LEU A 104 -15.88 3.77 -6.81
CA LEU A 104 -14.49 4.14 -7.08
C LEU A 104 -13.54 3.46 -6.08
N ASP A 105 -13.88 3.48 -4.79
CA ASP A 105 -13.11 2.77 -3.76
C ASP A 105 -13.07 1.25 -3.99
N ALA A 106 -14.21 0.65 -4.32
CA ALA A 106 -14.30 -0.78 -4.57
C ALA A 106 -13.49 -1.19 -5.81
N VAL A 107 -13.42 -0.33 -6.83
CA VAL A 107 -12.57 -0.51 -8.01
C VAL A 107 -11.09 -0.43 -7.62
N VAL A 108 -10.68 0.62 -6.90
CA VAL A 108 -9.28 0.76 -6.44
C VAL A 108 -8.87 -0.45 -5.62
N HIS A 109 -9.60 -0.79 -4.55
CA HIS A 109 -9.30 -1.95 -3.74
C HIS A 109 -9.35 -3.25 -4.54
N GLY A 110 -10.36 -3.40 -5.40
CA GLY A 110 -10.60 -4.62 -6.14
C GLY A 110 -9.48 -4.97 -7.11
N PHE A 111 -9.10 -4.00 -7.95
CA PHE A 111 -8.08 -4.20 -8.97
C PHE A 111 -6.67 -4.14 -8.38
N CYS A 112 -6.39 -3.24 -7.43
CA CYS A 112 -5.06 -3.16 -6.81
C CYS A 112 -4.73 -4.40 -5.96
N CYS A 113 -5.69 -5.00 -5.25
CA CYS A 113 -5.44 -6.28 -4.56
C CYS A 113 -5.01 -7.41 -5.53
N ASN A 114 -5.32 -7.29 -6.82
CA ASN A 114 -4.96 -8.24 -7.88
C ASN A 114 -3.75 -7.77 -8.73
N ALA A 115 -3.02 -6.76 -8.23
CA ALA A 115 -1.89 -6.11 -8.89
C ALA A 115 -2.21 -5.51 -10.27
N GLU A 116 -3.46 -5.10 -10.50
CA GLU A 116 -3.95 -4.47 -11.73
C GLU A 116 -4.04 -2.94 -11.59
N VAL A 117 -2.91 -2.29 -11.29
CA VAL A 117 -2.87 -0.84 -11.01
C VAL A 117 -3.28 0.01 -12.22
N ALA A 118 -2.77 -0.31 -13.40
CA ALA A 118 -3.07 0.45 -14.62
C ALA A 118 -4.57 0.40 -14.96
N MET A 119 -5.18 -0.77 -14.76
CA MET A 119 -6.63 -0.97 -14.91
C MET A 119 -7.42 -0.15 -13.89
N ALA A 120 -7.00 -0.17 -12.61
CA ALA A 120 -7.63 0.60 -11.55
C ALA A 120 -7.64 2.11 -11.89
N LEU A 121 -6.49 2.65 -12.30
CA LEU A 121 -6.36 4.07 -12.67
C LEU A 121 -7.28 4.44 -13.83
N LYS A 122 -7.29 3.64 -14.90
CA LYS A 122 -8.17 3.85 -16.07
C LYS A 122 -9.65 3.76 -15.71
N LEU A 123 -10.04 2.81 -14.86
CA LEU A 123 -11.43 2.66 -14.44
C LEU A 123 -11.89 3.80 -13.54
N VAL A 124 -11.05 4.26 -12.61
CA VAL A 124 -11.36 5.43 -11.77
C VAL A 124 -11.59 6.65 -12.65
N ASP A 125 -10.69 6.90 -13.60
CA ASP A 125 -10.79 8.03 -14.53
C ASP A 125 -12.05 7.95 -15.41
N PHE A 126 -12.32 6.77 -15.97
CA PHE A 126 -13.51 6.52 -16.79
C PHE A 126 -14.81 6.68 -15.99
N ILE A 127 -14.92 6.08 -14.80
CA ILE A 127 -16.13 6.12 -13.98
C ILE A 127 -16.38 7.54 -13.46
N SER A 128 -15.33 8.22 -12.98
CA SER A 128 -15.35 9.62 -12.58
C SER A 128 -15.94 10.49 -13.70
N THR A 129 -15.39 10.38 -14.90
CA THR A 129 -15.82 11.18 -16.06
C THR A 129 -17.22 10.78 -16.56
N ARG A 130 -17.54 9.48 -16.61
CA ARG A 130 -18.80 8.97 -17.17
C ARG A 130 -20.02 9.33 -16.33
N TYR A 131 -19.85 9.36 -15.00
CA TYR A 131 -20.92 9.60 -14.03
C TYR A 131 -20.80 10.96 -13.33
N GLY A 132 -19.78 11.76 -13.66
CA GLY A 132 -19.56 13.09 -13.05
C GLY A 132 -19.23 13.01 -11.56
N LEU A 133 -18.52 11.97 -11.14
CA LEU A 133 -18.20 11.74 -9.73
C LEU A 133 -16.89 12.42 -9.35
N HIS A 134 -16.87 13.11 -8.22
CA HIS A 134 -15.62 13.58 -7.63
C HIS A 134 -14.91 12.41 -6.93
N VAL A 135 -13.67 12.14 -7.33
CA VAL A 135 -12.83 11.12 -6.70
C VAL A 135 -12.36 11.66 -5.35
N ARG A 136 -12.71 10.99 -4.25
CA ARG A 136 -12.32 11.41 -2.91
C ARG A 136 -10.81 11.31 -2.69
N ASP A 137 -10.30 12.17 -1.82
CA ASP A 137 -8.92 12.19 -1.37
C ASP A 137 -8.45 10.81 -0.87
N GLU A 138 -9.29 10.12 -0.08
CA GLU A 138 -8.93 8.79 0.44
C GLU A 138 -8.79 7.73 -0.66
N THR A 139 -9.55 7.86 -1.75
CA THR A 139 -9.47 6.95 -2.91
C THR A 139 -8.14 7.11 -3.63
N TRP A 140 -7.69 8.36 -3.83
CA TRP A 140 -6.38 8.65 -4.41
C TRP A 140 -5.22 8.19 -3.51
N SER A 141 -5.28 8.50 -2.21
CA SER A 141 -4.32 8.01 -1.23
C SER A 141 -4.22 6.49 -1.25
N SER A 142 -5.37 5.80 -1.26
CA SER A 142 -5.43 4.33 -1.32
C SER A 142 -4.79 3.79 -2.59
N LEU A 143 -5.09 4.38 -3.75
CA LEU A 143 -4.51 3.96 -5.03
C LEU A 143 -2.98 4.13 -5.05
N LEU A 144 -2.49 5.27 -4.54
CA LEU A 144 -1.05 5.55 -4.44
C LEU A 144 -0.35 4.58 -3.48
N GLU A 145 -0.95 4.32 -2.31
CA GLU A 145 -0.45 3.38 -1.32
C GLU A 145 -0.34 1.96 -1.86
N TRP A 146 -1.42 1.47 -2.48
CA TRP A 146 -1.40 0.15 -3.12
C TRP A 146 -0.30 0.07 -4.18
N THR A 147 -0.18 1.08 -5.02
CA THR A 147 0.84 1.13 -6.07
C THR A 147 2.24 1.06 -5.48
N HIS A 148 2.49 1.80 -4.40
CA HIS A 148 3.77 1.77 -3.69
C HIS A 148 4.08 0.41 -3.05
N ILE A 149 3.09 -0.20 -2.39
CA ILE A 149 3.23 -1.53 -1.78
C ILE A 149 3.56 -2.58 -2.86
N LEU A 150 2.84 -2.54 -3.98
CA LEU A 150 3.04 -3.47 -5.11
C LEU A 150 4.39 -3.27 -5.81
N ALA A 151 4.90 -2.02 -5.83
CA ALA A 151 6.23 -1.70 -6.36
C ALA A 151 7.38 -2.11 -5.41
N SER A 152 7.07 -2.53 -4.18
CA SER A 152 8.09 -2.94 -3.21
C SER A 152 8.87 -4.18 -3.66
N LYS A 153 10.14 -4.25 -3.26
CA LYS A 153 11.02 -5.37 -3.60
C LYS A 153 10.49 -6.71 -3.08
N GLN A 154 9.84 -6.70 -1.91
CA GLN A 154 9.28 -7.87 -1.25
C GLN A 154 8.15 -8.46 -2.10
N VAL A 155 7.17 -7.64 -2.49
CA VAL A 155 6.05 -8.07 -3.33
C VAL A 155 6.53 -8.49 -4.71
N ALA A 156 7.47 -7.75 -5.31
CA ALA A 156 8.08 -8.14 -6.58
C ALA A 156 8.79 -9.50 -6.51
N TRP A 157 9.37 -9.85 -5.37
CA TRP A 157 9.99 -11.16 -5.14
C TRP A 157 8.96 -12.27 -4.97
N GLU A 158 7.86 -12.02 -4.25
CA GLU A 158 6.75 -12.96 -4.09
C GLU A 158 6.13 -13.33 -5.45
N TRP A 159 5.88 -12.34 -6.32
CA TRP A 159 5.36 -12.59 -7.66
C TRP A 159 6.32 -13.41 -8.54
N LYS A 160 7.63 -13.19 -8.40
CA LYS A 160 8.65 -14.00 -9.07
C LYS A 160 8.63 -15.45 -8.59
N ILE A 161 8.48 -15.69 -7.29
CA ILE A 161 8.34 -17.05 -6.73
C ILE A 161 7.04 -17.71 -7.22
N ALA A 162 5.94 -16.96 -7.27
CA ALA A 162 4.65 -17.43 -7.73
C ALA A 162 4.58 -17.63 -9.26
N ASN A 163 5.65 -17.33 -10.00
CA ASN A 163 5.74 -17.44 -11.45
C ASN A 163 4.77 -16.52 -12.21
N PHE A 164 4.51 -15.32 -11.67
CA PHE A 164 3.73 -14.25 -12.31
C PHE A 164 4.55 -12.95 -12.43
N PRO A 165 5.66 -12.93 -13.20
CA PRO A 165 6.50 -11.75 -13.34
C PRO A 165 5.78 -10.54 -13.95
N GLN A 166 4.72 -10.76 -14.73
CA GLN A 166 3.89 -9.71 -15.33
C GLN A 166 3.10 -8.88 -14.30
N LYS A 167 2.96 -9.38 -13.06
CA LYS A 167 2.29 -8.67 -11.96
C LYS A 167 3.21 -7.75 -11.17
N VAL A 168 4.50 -7.71 -11.52
CA VAL A 168 5.48 -6.84 -10.88
C VAL A 168 5.22 -5.40 -11.31
N VAL A 169 4.83 -4.57 -10.35
CA VAL A 169 4.60 -3.15 -10.58
C VAL A 169 5.93 -2.40 -10.52
N SER A 170 6.18 -1.53 -11.50
CA SER A 170 7.36 -0.66 -11.54
C SER A 170 7.17 0.57 -10.67
N GLY A 171 8.25 1.09 -10.08
CA GLY A 171 8.24 2.39 -9.37
C GLY A 171 7.83 3.57 -10.26
N LYS A 172 7.93 3.43 -11.59
CA LYS A 172 7.36 4.40 -12.54
C LYS A 172 5.84 4.51 -12.43
N ALA A 173 5.13 3.42 -12.10
CA ALA A 173 3.68 3.45 -11.92
C ALA A 173 3.28 4.34 -10.73
N VAL A 174 4.08 4.37 -9.67
CA VAL A 174 3.87 5.29 -8.52
C VAL A 174 3.92 6.74 -8.99
N ARG A 175 4.90 7.09 -9.84
CA ARG A 175 5.00 8.43 -10.43
C ARG A 175 3.83 8.75 -11.35
N LEU A 176 3.39 7.79 -12.17
CA LEU A 176 2.24 7.99 -13.06
C LEU A 176 0.97 8.30 -12.25
N VAL A 177 0.70 7.53 -11.20
CA VAL A 177 -0.45 7.78 -10.30
C VAL A 177 -0.31 9.15 -9.61
N TRP A 178 0.89 9.48 -9.12
CA TRP A 178 1.18 10.78 -8.52
C TRP A 178 0.91 11.94 -9.48
N ASP A 179 1.42 11.86 -10.71
CA ASP A 179 1.24 12.92 -11.69
C ASP A 179 -0.23 13.04 -12.10
N THR A 180 -0.96 11.93 -12.17
CA THR A 180 -2.39 11.92 -12.53
C THR A 180 -3.24 12.56 -11.43
N MET A 181 -2.97 12.26 -10.15
CA MET A 181 -3.77 12.81 -9.06
C MET A 181 -3.50 14.31 -8.84
N VAL A 182 -2.26 14.77 -9.03
CA VAL A 182 -1.88 16.18 -8.76
C VAL A 182 -2.24 17.10 -9.93
N LYS A 183 -2.17 16.63 -11.18
CA LYS A 183 -2.50 17.45 -12.36
C LYS A 183 -4.01 17.65 -12.49
N GLU A 184 -4.39 18.64 -13.28
CA GLU A 184 -5.76 18.76 -13.78
C GLU A 184 -6.17 17.47 -14.49
N PRO A 185 -7.41 16.98 -14.28
CA PRO A 185 -8.56 17.67 -13.69
C PRO A 185 -8.72 17.51 -12.17
N TYR A 186 -7.94 16.64 -11.52
CA TYR A 186 -8.22 16.19 -10.15
C TYR A 186 -7.69 17.14 -9.08
N ASN A 187 -6.53 17.78 -9.30
CA ASN A 187 -5.95 18.78 -8.39
C ASN A 187 -5.89 18.33 -6.92
N PHE A 188 -5.64 17.05 -6.68
CA PHE A 188 -5.54 16.49 -5.33
C PHE A 188 -4.39 17.16 -4.56
N LYS A 189 -4.63 17.51 -3.30
CA LYS A 189 -3.64 18.13 -2.41
C LYS A 189 -2.96 17.07 -1.55
N PRO A 190 -1.72 16.66 -1.86
CA PRO A 190 -1.09 15.55 -1.15
C PRO A 190 -0.75 15.93 0.29
N GLY A 191 -1.01 15.02 1.22
CA GLY A 191 -0.56 15.12 2.60
C GLY A 191 0.85 14.58 2.78
N ILE A 192 1.35 14.66 4.01
CA ILE A 192 2.68 14.15 4.37
C ILE A 192 2.84 12.64 4.08
N LYS A 193 1.74 11.87 4.15
CA LYS A 193 1.71 10.43 3.88
C LYS A 193 1.99 10.13 2.42
N GLU A 194 1.36 10.88 1.52
CA GLU A 194 1.55 10.76 0.08
C GLU A 194 2.96 11.24 -0.30
N TYR A 195 3.42 12.36 0.25
CA TYR A 195 4.80 12.82 0.04
C TYR A 195 5.84 11.81 0.54
N ASN A 196 5.57 11.10 1.64
CA ASN A 196 6.43 10.03 2.12
C ASN A 196 6.57 8.91 1.07
N ILE A 197 5.52 8.57 0.34
CA ILE A 197 5.58 7.59 -0.77
C ILE A 197 6.44 8.14 -1.91
N LEU A 198 6.18 9.38 -2.35
CA LEU A 198 6.92 10.02 -3.44
C LEU A 198 8.42 10.10 -3.13
N LEU A 199 8.79 10.65 -1.97
CA LEU A 199 10.18 10.85 -1.58
C LEU A 199 10.92 9.51 -1.46
N GLN A 200 10.27 8.46 -0.94
CA GLN A 200 10.87 7.14 -0.89
C GLN A 200 11.20 6.60 -2.29
N GLU A 201 10.31 6.83 -3.27
CA GLU A 201 10.54 6.43 -4.66
C GLU A 201 11.65 7.26 -5.33
N LEU A 202 11.65 8.59 -5.15
CA LEU A 202 12.69 9.47 -5.67
C LEU A 202 14.08 9.14 -5.11
N ILE A 203 14.16 8.81 -3.81
CA ILE A 203 15.39 8.32 -3.18
C ILE A 203 15.82 6.98 -3.78
N ALA A 204 14.88 6.06 -4.03
CA ALA A 204 15.18 4.76 -4.64
C ALA A 204 15.78 4.92 -6.05
N GLN A 205 15.31 5.92 -6.80
CA GLN A 205 15.76 6.29 -8.14
C GLN A 205 17.03 7.17 -8.16
N GLY A 206 17.50 7.62 -7.00
CA GLY A 206 18.73 8.41 -6.88
C GLY A 206 18.60 9.89 -7.27
N GLN A 207 17.37 10.43 -7.32
CA GLN A 207 17.11 11.85 -7.61
C GLN A 207 17.30 12.70 -6.34
N LEU A 208 18.51 12.70 -5.78
CA LEU A 208 18.78 13.22 -4.44
C LEU A 208 18.59 14.73 -4.29
N VAL A 209 18.97 15.52 -5.31
CA VAL A 209 18.80 16.99 -5.30
C VAL A 209 17.32 17.34 -5.17
N ARG A 210 16.49 16.79 -6.06
CA ARG A 210 15.03 16.97 -6.02
C ARG A 210 14.41 16.55 -4.69
N VAL A 211 14.93 15.48 -4.07
CA VAL A 211 14.48 15.06 -2.73
C VAL A 211 14.80 16.12 -1.68
N MET A 212 16.03 16.69 -1.69
CA MET A 212 16.42 17.73 -0.74
C MET A 212 15.57 18.99 -0.90
N ASP A 213 15.30 19.41 -2.14
CA ASP A 213 14.46 20.58 -2.43
C ASP A 213 13.02 20.35 -1.96
N LEU A 214 12.43 19.20 -2.29
CA LEU A 214 11.10 18.83 -1.79
C LEU A 214 11.07 18.74 -0.25
N MET A 215 12.12 18.22 0.39
CA MET A 215 12.18 18.18 1.85
C MET A 215 12.19 19.59 2.48
N ARG A 216 12.83 20.57 1.83
CA ARG A 216 12.79 21.97 2.26
C ARG A 216 11.39 22.55 2.11
N GLU A 217 10.74 22.31 0.98
CA GLU A 217 9.36 22.71 0.75
C GLU A 217 8.40 22.09 1.77
N LEU A 218 8.61 20.84 2.16
CA LEU A 218 7.73 20.11 3.08
C LEU A 218 7.98 20.42 4.55
N ARG A 219 8.96 21.26 4.89
CA ARG A 219 9.32 21.56 6.28
C ARG A 219 8.14 22.09 7.09
N TYR A 220 7.25 22.86 6.45
CA TYR A 220 6.07 23.41 7.13
C TYR A 220 5.16 22.32 7.71
N PHE A 221 5.10 21.11 7.15
CA PHE A 221 4.31 20.02 7.73
C PHE A 221 4.80 19.60 9.11
N TYR A 222 6.11 19.68 9.36
CA TYR A 222 6.66 19.41 10.68
C TYR A 222 6.38 20.58 11.63
N ASP A 223 6.60 21.81 11.18
CA ASP A 223 6.40 23.01 11.99
C ASP A 223 4.93 23.15 12.42
N ASP A 224 3.99 22.90 11.51
CA ASP A 224 2.53 22.85 11.78
C ASP A 224 2.17 21.74 12.79
N ALA A 225 2.73 20.54 12.64
CA ALA A 225 2.53 19.44 13.58
C ALA A 225 3.12 19.73 14.98
N VAL A 226 4.21 20.51 15.05
CA VAL A 226 4.77 20.97 16.33
C VAL A 226 3.84 21.98 16.98
N GLN A 227 3.35 22.96 16.20
CA GLN A 227 2.45 23.99 16.68
C GLN A 227 1.11 23.41 17.18
N GLU A 228 0.50 22.49 16.43
CA GLU A 228 -0.74 21.83 16.87
C GLU A 228 -0.53 20.99 18.14
N ASN A 229 0.62 20.32 18.27
CA ASN A 229 0.94 19.58 19.49
C ASN A 229 1.15 20.50 20.70
N GLU A 230 1.74 21.68 20.52
CA GLU A 230 1.87 22.69 21.58
C GLU A 230 0.51 23.27 21.98
N ASN A 231 -0.34 23.59 21.01
CA ASN A 231 -1.70 24.07 21.25
C ASN A 231 -2.54 23.03 22.00
N ALA A 232 -2.50 21.76 21.58
CA ALA A 232 -3.23 20.68 22.23
C ALA A 232 -2.70 20.38 23.64
N LEU A 233 -1.39 20.53 23.87
CA LEU A 233 -0.81 20.43 25.21
C LEU A 233 -1.28 21.57 26.12
N PHE A 234 -1.31 22.80 25.61
CA PHE A 234 -1.80 23.96 26.35
C PHE A 234 -3.27 23.78 26.77
N GLU A 235 -4.13 23.34 25.84
CA GLU A 235 -5.53 23.01 26.12
C GLU A 235 -5.67 21.93 27.19
N LEU A 236 -4.85 20.88 27.12
CA LEU A 236 -4.85 19.81 28.12
C LEU A 236 -4.45 20.32 29.51
N VAL A 237 -3.39 21.13 29.60
CA VAL A 237 -2.94 21.70 30.87
C VAL A 237 -4.01 22.64 31.45
N GLN A 238 -4.65 23.46 30.61
CA GLN A 238 -5.72 24.36 31.03
C GLN A 238 -6.95 23.60 31.55
N THR A 239 -7.41 22.58 30.83
CA THR A 239 -8.57 21.75 31.22
C THR A 239 -8.31 20.98 32.51
N LEU A 240 -7.10 20.43 32.68
CA LEU A 240 -6.67 19.80 33.93
C LEU A 240 -6.61 20.80 35.09
N GLY A 241 -6.12 22.02 34.83
CA GLY A 241 -6.07 23.10 35.82
C GLY A 241 -7.45 23.56 36.29
N GLN A 242 -8.45 23.50 35.41
CA GLN A 242 -9.85 23.82 35.72
C GLN A 242 -10.61 22.66 36.40
N GLN A 243 -9.96 21.50 36.61
CA GLN A 243 -10.56 20.29 37.19
C GLN A 243 -11.80 19.79 36.43
N VAL A 244 -11.87 20.05 35.12
CA VAL A 244 -12.94 19.57 34.22
C VAL A 244 -12.55 18.20 33.66
N GLU A 245 -13.54 17.40 33.22
CA GLU A 245 -13.28 16.14 32.52
C GLU A 245 -12.42 16.38 31.26
N ALA A 246 -11.19 15.87 31.28
CA ALA A 246 -10.17 16.13 30.24
C ALA A 246 -10.08 15.05 29.16
N THR A 247 -11.10 14.19 28.99
CA THR A 247 -11.07 13.04 28.06
C THR A 247 -10.87 13.47 26.61
N ALA A 248 -11.62 14.49 26.16
CA ALA A 248 -11.50 15.04 24.81
C ALA A 248 -10.15 15.74 24.56
N ALA A 249 -9.70 16.60 25.48
CA ALA A 249 -8.42 17.31 25.38
C ALA A 249 -7.23 16.33 25.40
N MET A 250 -7.31 15.27 26.22
CA MET A 250 -6.32 14.19 26.26
C MET A 250 -6.28 13.43 24.92
N GLN A 251 -7.43 13.14 24.32
CA GLN A 251 -7.49 12.48 23.01
C GLN A 251 -6.88 13.36 21.92
N ARG A 252 -7.20 14.66 21.89
CA ARG A 252 -6.62 15.62 20.94
C ARG A 252 -5.10 15.68 21.07
N TYR A 253 -4.59 15.85 22.30
CA TYR A 253 -3.15 15.86 22.56
C TYR A 253 -2.46 14.58 22.08
N ARG A 254 -3.04 13.40 22.34
CA ARG A 254 -2.48 12.13 21.86
C ARG A 254 -2.42 12.03 20.34
N ILE A 255 -3.45 12.53 19.65
CA ILE A 255 -3.48 12.56 18.18
C ILE A 255 -2.40 13.51 17.65
N ALA A 256 -2.30 14.73 18.18
CA ALA A 256 -1.31 15.72 17.79
C ALA A 256 0.14 15.24 18.08
N GLN A 257 0.36 14.63 19.24
CA GLN A 257 1.65 14.02 19.59
C GLN A 257 2.03 12.91 18.60
N SER A 258 1.06 12.08 18.22
CA SER A 258 1.26 11.01 17.24
C SER A 258 1.58 11.56 15.86
N GLN A 259 0.92 12.64 15.44
CA GLN A 259 1.19 13.34 14.19
C GLN A 259 2.59 13.94 14.17
N LYS A 260 2.99 14.69 15.20
CA LYS A 260 4.35 15.23 15.35
C LYS A 260 5.42 14.14 15.30
N ALA A 261 5.19 13.02 16.00
CA ALA A 261 6.12 11.89 16.00
C ALA A 261 6.20 11.23 14.61
N TYR A 262 5.07 11.10 13.92
CA TYR A 262 4.98 10.54 12.58
C TYR A 262 5.73 11.41 11.55
N THR A 263 5.49 12.72 11.53
CA THR A 263 6.18 13.66 10.63
C THR A 263 7.68 13.65 10.89
N TRP A 264 8.12 13.74 12.16
CA TRP A 264 9.55 13.62 12.50
C TRP A 264 10.15 12.30 12.01
N HIS A 265 9.43 11.18 12.18
CA HIS A 265 9.89 9.87 11.75
C HIS A 265 10.05 9.78 10.22
N CYS A 266 9.14 10.39 9.46
CA CYS A 266 9.26 10.52 8.01
C CYS A 266 10.55 11.26 7.62
N PHE A 267 10.78 12.46 8.15
CA PHE A 267 12.00 13.24 7.89
C PHE A 267 13.28 12.47 8.27
N ASN A 268 13.30 11.85 9.46
CA ASN A 268 14.42 11.04 9.91
C ASN A 268 14.67 9.85 8.96
N THR A 269 13.62 9.19 8.50
CA THR A 269 13.71 8.07 7.57
C THR A 269 14.24 8.51 6.21
N TRP A 270 13.77 9.65 5.69
CA TRP A 270 14.26 10.21 4.42
C TRP A 270 15.74 10.57 4.53
N CYS A 271 16.15 11.28 5.59
CA CYS A 271 17.55 11.61 5.85
C CYS A 271 18.43 10.34 5.85
N ARG A 272 18.04 9.32 6.64
CA ARG A 272 18.79 8.05 6.72
C ARG A 272 18.89 7.34 5.37
N ARG A 273 17.82 7.33 4.58
CA ARG A 273 17.81 6.66 3.26
C ARG A 273 18.61 7.46 2.24
N LEU A 274 18.52 8.78 2.27
CA LEU A 274 19.29 9.69 1.41
C LEU A 274 20.78 9.46 1.63
N LEU A 275 21.26 9.55 2.88
CA LEU A 275 22.69 9.36 3.21
C LEU A 275 23.24 8.00 2.79
N LYS A 276 22.44 6.94 2.90
CA LYS A 276 22.81 5.60 2.42
C LYS A 276 22.93 5.50 0.90
N ARG A 277 22.23 6.36 0.17
CA ARG A 277 22.18 6.38 -1.30
C ARG A 277 23.16 7.37 -1.92
N VAL A 278 23.55 8.40 -1.18
CA VAL A 278 24.58 9.36 -1.59
C VAL A 278 25.89 8.62 -1.88
N ARG A 279 26.46 8.88 -3.07
CA ARG A 279 27.79 8.42 -3.48
C ARG A 279 28.46 9.54 -4.25
N GLY A 280 29.67 9.92 -3.86
CA GLY A 280 30.45 10.88 -4.62
C GLY A 280 30.88 10.32 -5.96
N ARG A 281 30.68 11.09 -7.03
CA ARG A 281 31.09 10.76 -8.40
C ARG A 281 32.49 11.27 -8.73
N GLY A 282 33.05 12.18 -7.93
CA GLY A 282 34.38 12.76 -8.11
C GLY A 282 34.78 13.68 -6.96
N TYR A 283 36.00 14.23 -7.04
CA TYR A 283 36.59 15.09 -6.00
C TYR A 283 35.88 16.44 -5.86
N ASP A 284 35.27 16.95 -6.93
CA ASP A 284 34.55 18.24 -6.99
C ASP A 284 33.04 18.04 -7.18
N ASP A 285 32.50 16.95 -6.64
CA ASP A 285 31.06 16.69 -6.68
C ASP A 285 30.34 17.69 -5.76
N GLU A 286 29.74 18.73 -6.37
CA GLU A 286 29.04 19.81 -5.67
C GLU A 286 27.99 19.29 -4.68
N LEU A 287 27.34 18.17 -5.01
CA LEU A 287 26.38 17.50 -4.13
C LEU A 287 27.02 17.11 -2.80
N ILE A 288 28.24 16.56 -2.84
CA ILE A 288 28.92 16.01 -1.66
C ILE A 288 29.66 17.09 -0.88
N VAL A 289 30.27 18.02 -1.60
CA VAL A 289 31.18 19.01 -1.01
C VAL A 289 30.41 20.21 -0.44
N ARG A 290 29.31 20.62 -1.07
CA ARG A 290 28.56 21.84 -0.67
C ARG A 290 27.13 21.55 -0.26
N ILE A 291 26.35 20.90 -1.12
CA ILE A 291 24.91 20.76 -0.92
C ILE A 291 24.61 19.87 0.29
N LEU A 292 25.29 18.73 0.40
CA LEU A 292 25.04 17.78 1.49
C LEU A 292 25.44 18.34 2.88
N PRO A 293 26.62 18.97 3.08
CA PRO A 293 26.93 19.62 4.35
C PRO A 293 25.91 20.69 4.76
N GLN A 294 25.49 21.55 3.82
CA GLN A 294 24.44 22.55 4.08
C GLN A 294 23.12 21.87 4.48
N PHE A 295 22.74 20.81 3.76
CA PHE A 295 21.55 20.04 4.09
C PHE A 295 21.63 19.37 5.47
N ILE A 296 22.82 18.88 5.88
CA ILE A 296 23.02 18.30 7.21
C ILE A 296 22.85 19.35 8.31
N ASP A 297 23.34 20.57 8.07
CA ASP A 297 23.15 21.70 8.99
C ASP A 297 21.67 22.08 9.10
N GLU A 298 20.99 22.25 7.96
CA GLU A 298 19.56 22.58 7.89
C GLU A 298 18.66 21.53 8.57
N PHE A 299 18.92 20.24 8.36
CA PHE A 299 18.07 19.14 8.83
C PHE A 299 18.64 18.38 10.04
N GLY A 300 19.62 18.96 10.75
CA GLY A 300 20.35 18.33 11.85
C GLY A 300 19.44 17.70 12.92
N GLN A 301 18.33 18.35 13.25
CA GLN A 301 17.34 17.86 14.23
C GLN A 301 16.69 16.50 13.87
N PHE A 302 16.66 16.16 12.58
CA PHE A 302 16.12 14.89 12.09
C PHE A 302 17.21 13.84 11.83
N MET A 303 18.48 14.21 11.91
CA MET A 303 19.59 13.33 11.60
C MET A 303 19.78 12.23 12.66
N PRO A 304 20.26 11.04 12.27
CA PRO A 304 20.71 10.05 13.24
C PRO A 304 21.89 10.59 14.06
N PRO A 305 22.06 10.15 15.33
CA PRO A 305 23.11 10.65 16.22
C PRO A 305 24.54 10.36 15.73
N LYS A 306 24.69 9.32 14.91
CA LYS A 306 25.92 9.03 14.17
C LYS A 306 25.58 9.04 12.69
N LEU A 307 26.20 9.94 11.97
CA LEU A 307 26.02 10.13 10.54
C LEU A 307 27.34 9.81 9.84
N SER A 308 27.28 8.97 8.81
CA SER A 308 28.43 8.65 7.98
C SER A 308 28.06 8.76 6.51
N TYR A 309 28.90 9.41 5.72
CA TYR A 309 28.76 9.45 4.27
C TYR A 309 30.11 9.40 3.56
N ARG A 310 30.10 8.96 2.30
CA ARG A 310 31.30 8.71 1.51
C ARG A 310 31.60 9.90 0.59
N THR A 311 32.82 10.41 0.68
CA THR A 311 33.40 11.39 -0.26
C THR A 311 34.33 10.67 -1.24
N ALA A 312 34.84 11.40 -2.25
CA ALA A 312 35.86 10.86 -3.15
C ALA A 312 37.19 10.56 -2.43
N THR A 313 37.49 11.28 -1.35
CA THR A 313 38.71 11.15 -0.55
C THR A 313 38.60 10.15 0.60
N GLY A 314 37.39 9.76 1.02
CA GLY A 314 37.22 8.86 2.16
C GLY A 314 35.80 8.83 2.72
N TYR A 315 35.69 8.72 4.04
CA TYR A 315 34.43 8.76 4.78
C TYR A 315 34.44 9.94 5.74
N VAL A 316 33.29 10.59 5.87
CA VAL A 316 33.06 11.65 6.86
C VAL A 316 32.10 11.08 7.91
N ASP A 317 32.56 11.02 9.15
CA ASP A 317 31.78 10.59 10.31
C ASP A 317 31.48 11.81 11.20
N ILE A 318 30.20 12.13 11.35
CA ILE A 318 29.72 13.24 12.17
C ILE A 318 28.93 12.66 13.34
N LYS A 319 29.28 13.09 14.56
CA LYS A 319 28.45 12.88 15.73
C LYS A 319 27.56 14.10 15.87
N VAL A 320 26.26 13.91 15.67
CA VAL A 320 25.27 14.96 15.88
C VAL A 320 24.78 14.82 17.31
N GLU A 321 24.99 15.84 18.14
CA GLU A 321 24.36 15.94 19.44
C GLU A 321 22.88 16.23 19.24
N ASN A 322 22.06 15.18 19.14
CA ASN A 322 20.62 15.35 18.93
C ASN A 322 19.91 15.37 20.30
N PRO A 323 19.27 16.49 20.72
CA PRO A 323 18.51 16.55 21.96
C PRO A 323 17.28 15.61 21.96
N ALA A 324 16.78 15.23 20.78
CA ALA A 324 15.61 14.35 20.64
C ALA A 324 15.89 12.87 20.99
N THR A 325 17.15 12.47 21.23
CA THR A 325 17.48 11.08 21.57
C THR A 325 17.16 10.70 23.02
N SER A 326 16.81 11.68 23.86
CA SER A 326 16.19 11.48 25.17
C SER A 326 14.67 11.29 25.03
N ILE A 327 14.23 10.35 24.20
CA ILE A 327 12.89 9.78 24.41
C ILE A 327 13.09 8.80 25.56
N PRO A 328 12.64 9.09 26.80
CA PRO A 328 12.58 8.04 27.80
C PRO A 328 11.75 6.92 27.18
N LYS A 329 12.33 5.73 27.09
CA LYS A 329 11.58 4.51 26.79
C LYS A 329 10.66 4.26 27.98
N THR A 330 9.62 5.08 28.12
CA THR A 330 8.53 4.78 29.04
C THR A 330 7.84 3.58 28.42
N ARG A 331 8.24 2.37 28.87
CA ARG A 331 7.41 1.18 28.73
C ARG A 331 6.11 1.52 29.46
N GLN A 332 5.13 2.06 28.77
CA GLN A 332 3.75 1.86 29.18
C GLN A 332 3.47 0.39 28.90
N SER A 333 3.81 -0.47 29.87
CA SER A 333 3.11 -1.73 30.01
C SER A 333 1.66 -1.37 30.28
N VAL A 334 0.83 -1.49 29.24
CA VAL A 334 -0.60 -1.63 29.45
C VAL A 334 -0.74 -2.98 30.17
N GLU A 335 -0.87 -2.93 31.50
CA GLU A 335 -1.36 -4.07 32.25
C GLU A 335 -2.78 -4.32 31.76
N LEU A 336 -2.90 -5.30 30.85
CA LEU A 336 -4.19 -5.86 30.50
C LEU A 336 -4.82 -6.31 31.83
N PRO A 337 -6.05 -5.89 32.16
CA PRO A 337 -6.71 -6.37 33.37
C PRO A 337 -6.71 -7.89 33.31
N ALA A 338 -6.13 -8.51 34.35
CA ALA A 338 -6.09 -9.95 34.53
C ALA A 338 -7.52 -10.48 34.72
N GLN A 339 -8.27 -10.60 33.63
CA GLN A 339 -9.48 -11.41 33.60
C GLN A 339 -9.02 -12.86 33.54
N GLY A 340 -9.26 -13.56 34.65
CA GLY A 340 -8.82 -14.91 34.91
C GLY A 340 -9.17 -15.87 33.77
N PHE A 341 -8.15 -16.26 33.01
CA PHE A 341 -8.15 -17.53 32.32
C PHE A 341 -7.74 -18.60 33.32
N ARG A 342 -8.72 -19.36 33.81
CA ARG A 342 -8.47 -20.69 34.35
C ARG A 342 -7.66 -21.45 33.30
N GLN A 343 -6.55 -22.03 33.74
CA GLN A 343 -5.86 -23.10 33.02
C GLN A 343 -6.85 -24.26 32.87
N GLU A 344 -7.44 -24.40 31.69
CA GLU A 344 -7.92 -25.70 31.21
C GLU A 344 -7.01 -26.15 30.07
N GLU A 345 -6.77 -27.45 30.07
CA GLU A 345 -5.64 -28.15 29.48
C GLU A 345 -5.47 -27.91 27.97
N GLY A 346 -4.20 -27.78 27.56
CA GLY A 346 -3.81 -27.44 26.21
C GLY A 346 -4.28 -28.45 25.17
N VAL A 347 -4.99 -27.95 24.16
CA VAL A 347 -5.19 -28.69 22.91
C VAL A 347 -3.83 -28.78 22.20
N PRO A 348 -3.30 -29.99 21.94
CA PRO A 348 -2.02 -30.14 21.27
C PRO A 348 -2.07 -29.57 19.86
N LEU A 349 -0.95 -29.01 19.40
CA LEU A 349 -0.76 -28.46 18.03
C LEU A 349 -1.12 -29.46 16.89
N SER A 350 -1.35 -30.73 17.21
CA SER A 350 -1.89 -31.77 16.33
C SER A 350 -3.38 -31.60 15.98
N ALA A 351 -4.14 -30.79 16.72
CA ALA A 351 -5.57 -30.55 16.47
C ALA A 351 -5.84 -29.56 15.33
N PHE A 352 -4.81 -29.05 14.66
CA PHE A 352 -4.91 -28.11 13.54
C PHE A 352 -4.52 -28.79 12.21
N PRO A 353 -5.51 -29.31 11.44
CA PRO A 353 -5.24 -30.10 10.22
C PRO A 353 -4.40 -29.38 9.16
N TRP A 354 -4.45 -28.04 9.13
CA TRP A 354 -3.70 -27.22 8.17
C TRP A 354 -2.18 -27.21 8.44
N ILE A 355 -1.73 -27.35 9.70
CA ILE A 355 -0.31 -27.44 10.05
C ILE A 355 0.28 -28.78 9.57
N ALA A 356 -0.48 -29.87 9.67
CA ALA A 356 -0.10 -31.19 9.14
C ALA A 356 -0.06 -31.20 7.60
N GLN A 357 -0.98 -30.46 6.95
CA GLN A 357 -1.04 -30.35 5.50
C GLN A 357 0.16 -29.56 4.93
N GLN A 358 0.59 -28.51 5.62
CA GLN A 358 1.73 -27.67 5.25
C GLN A 358 3.08 -28.41 5.44
N ARG A 359 3.23 -29.18 6.53
CA ARG A 359 4.39 -30.06 6.74
C ARG A 359 4.47 -31.18 5.71
N SER A 360 3.33 -31.78 5.35
CA SER A 360 3.26 -32.84 4.32
C SER A 360 3.54 -32.30 2.90
N TYR A 361 3.22 -31.03 2.63
CA TYR A 361 3.56 -30.35 1.39
C TYR A 361 5.06 -30.06 1.29
N LEU A 362 5.66 -29.51 2.35
CA LEU A 362 7.09 -29.21 2.42
C LEU A 362 7.95 -30.50 2.39
N ALA A 363 7.51 -31.57 3.05
CA ALA A 363 8.19 -32.88 2.99
C ALA A 363 8.13 -33.51 1.59
N ARG A 364 7.02 -33.34 0.85
CA ARG A 364 6.91 -33.79 -0.55
C ARG A 364 7.81 -32.97 -1.50
N LEU A 365 7.95 -31.67 -1.27
CA LEU A 365 8.88 -30.80 -1.99
C LEU A 365 10.35 -31.17 -1.73
N ALA A 366 10.70 -31.51 -0.49
CA ALA A 366 12.04 -31.95 -0.13
C ALA A 366 12.40 -33.31 -0.78
N ARG A 367 11.48 -34.28 -0.77
CA ARG A 367 11.69 -35.58 -1.45
C ARG A 367 11.83 -35.46 -2.96
N ARG A 368 11.07 -34.55 -3.61
CA ARG A 368 11.20 -34.25 -5.04
C ARG A 368 12.53 -33.58 -5.42
N ARG A 369 13.20 -32.91 -4.48
CA ARG A 369 14.56 -32.38 -4.68
C ARG A 369 15.64 -33.44 -4.48
N ALA A 370 15.44 -34.38 -3.57
CA ALA A 370 16.39 -35.46 -3.30
C ALA A 370 16.45 -36.53 -4.41
N THR A 371 15.40 -36.70 -5.22
CA THR A 371 15.36 -37.70 -6.31
C THR A 371 15.74 -37.17 -7.70
N ARG A 372 16.31 -35.96 -7.82
CA ARG A 372 16.88 -35.51 -9.10
C ARG A 372 18.25 -36.16 -9.34
N VAL A 373 18.26 -37.06 -10.32
CA VAL A 373 19.46 -37.64 -10.97
C VAL A 373 20.44 -36.53 -11.37
N PRO A 374 21.76 -36.70 -11.21
CA PRO A 374 22.74 -35.70 -11.63
C PRO A 374 22.70 -35.49 -13.15
N ARG A 375 22.73 -34.22 -13.57
CA ARG A 375 22.87 -33.81 -14.98
C ARG A 375 24.23 -34.26 -15.52
N PRO A 376 24.32 -34.79 -16.75
CA PRO A 376 25.61 -35.05 -17.38
C PRO A 376 26.32 -33.73 -17.71
N GLU A 377 27.65 -33.72 -17.57
CA GLU A 377 28.53 -32.63 -18.00
C GLU A 377 28.33 -32.35 -19.49
N VAL A 378 27.86 -31.15 -19.81
CA VAL A 378 27.82 -30.64 -21.18
C VAL A 378 29.11 -29.87 -21.41
N ARG A 379 29.96 -30.40 -22.30
CA ARG A 379 31.15 -29.75 -22.87
C ARG A 379 30.77 -28.36 -23.39
N ALA A 380 31.62 -27.38 -23.10
CA ALA A 380 31.53 -26.02 -23.63
C ALA A 380 31.59 -26.03 -25.17
N PRO A 381 30.72 -25.29 -25.88
CA PRO A 381 30.92 -25.06 -27.30
C PRO A 381 31.89 -23.91 -27.53
N GLU A 382 32.65 -24.08 -28.61
CA GLU A 382 33.69 -23.23 -29.16
C GLU A 382 33.24 -21.79 -29.43
N ARG A 383 34.23 -20.89 -29.37
CA ARG A 383 34.13 -19.50 -29.78
C ARG A 383 33.74 -19.42 -31.26
N LEU A 384 32.55 -18.92 -31.54
CA LEU A 384 32.17 -18.41 -32.86
C LEU A 384 32.15 -16.89 -32.82
N SER A 385 33.11 -16.31 -33.55
CA SER A 385 33.16 -14.93 -34.01
C SER A 385 32.01 -14.68 -35.00
N VAL A 386 31.18 -13.67 -34.76
CA VAL A 386 30.21 -13.16 -35.74
C VAL A 386 30.11 -11.63 -35.62
N ASP A 387 30.69 -10.94 -36.60
CA ASP A 387 30.19 -9.67 -37.11
C ASP A 387 28.72 -9.83 -37.54
N GLY A 388 27.84 -8.90 -37.15
CA GLY A 388 26.53 -8.75 -37.78
C GLY A 388 25.35 -8.54 -36.83
N ARG A 389 25.07 -7.27 -36.53
CA ARG A 389 23.73 -6.67 -36.27
C ARG A 389 22.74 -7.46 -35.40
N LEU A 390 22.67 -7.09 -34.12
CA LEU A 390 21.50 -7.34 -33.27
C LEU A 390 20.36 -6.36 -33.62
N PRO A 391 19.09 -6.80 -33.71
CA PRO A 391 17.97 -5.88 -33.90
C PRO A 391 17.70 -5.08 -32.62
N ALA A 392 17.96 -3.78 -32.70
CA ALA A 392 17.46 -2.78 -31.77
C ALA A 392 15.93 -2.76 -31.80
N ARG A 393 15.25 -3.42 -30.85
CA ARG A 393 13.78 -3.29 -30.68
C ARG A 393 13.22 -3.87 -29.37
N TRP A 394 13.84 -3.62 -28.21
CA TRP A 394 13.22 -3.94 -26.91
C TRP A 394 13.50 -2.93 -25.78
N LEU A 395 14.02 -1.73 -26.09
CA LEU A 395 14.44 -0.74 -25.09
C LEU A 395 13.72 0.61 -25.13
N GLU A 396 12.64 0.77 -25.92
CA GLU A 396 11.93 2.06 -26.05
C GLU A 396 10.44 2.05 -25.64
N ARG A 397 9.91 0.98 -25.04
CA ARG A 397 8.45 0.82 -24.85
C ARG A 397 7.85 1.29 -23.52
N GLU A 398 8.40 2.32 -22.87
CA GLU A 398 7.74 2.86 -21.67
C GLU A 398 7.75 4.39 -21.52
N LEU A 399 8.07 5.15 -22.57
CA LEU A 399 7.90 6.60 -22.57
C LEU A 399 7.56 7.10 -23.98
N THR A 400 6.32 6.86 -24.40
CA THR A 400 5.55 7.73 -25.30
C THR A 400 4.09 7.60 -24.92
#